data_AF-A0A9E4CVF0-F1
#
_entry.id   AF-A0A9E4CVF0-F1
#
_cell.length_a   1.000
_cell.length_b   1.000
_cell.length_c   1.000
_cell.angle_alpha   90.00
_cell.angle_beta   90.00
_cell.angle_gamma   90.00
#
_symmetry.space_group_name_H-M   'P 1'
#
loop_
_entity.id
_entity.type
_entity.pdbx_description
1 polymer ?
#
loop_
_entity_poly.entity_id
_entity_poly.type
_entity_poly.pdbx_seq_one_letter_code
_entity_poly.pdbx_strand_id
1 'polypeptide(L)'
;MSDTPDTLAPTPERFAAYLTEAMNQTVLVNAQRRVAMGQSRAMYLLDAVVGGVAQTLVARVEQSGLLGSDSTLEVPVMQALFRAGYPVAEILAYEPTGSVVGQPFFVMAFDEG
;
A
#
# COMPACT_ATOMS: atom_id res chain seq x y z
N MET A 1 11.12 21.19 21.47
CA MET A 1 10.39 20.48 20.41
C MET A 1 11.42 20.03 19.40
N SER A 2 11.90 18.78 19.53
CA SER A 2 12.81 18.21 18.52
C SER A 2 11.97 17.60 17.42
N ASP A 3 12.08 18.19 16.24
CA ASP A 3 11.53 17.68 14.99
C ASP A 3 12.46 16.56 14.52
N THR A 4 12.31 15.36 15.10
CA THR A 4 12.97 14.17 14.57
C THR A 4 12.21 13.79 13.31
N PRO A 5 12.82 13.86 12.10
CA PRO A 5 12.14 13.44 10.89
C PRO A 5 11.66 12.00 11.11
N ASP A 6 10.37 11.78 10.92
CA ASP A 6 9.77 10.46 10.97
C ASP A 6 10.48 9.60 9.91
N THR A 7 11.45 8.81 10.37
CA THR A 7 12.51 8.30 9.51
C THR A 7 11.96 7.26 8.53
N LEU A 8 10.76 6.77 8.78
CA LEU A 8 10.05 5.81 7.94
C LEU A 8 8.77 6.40 7.32
N ALA A 9 8.63 7.72 7.20
CA ALA A 9 7.45 8.31 6.55
C ALA A 9 7.19 7.69 5.15
N PRO A 10 5.92 7.48 4.74
CA PRO A 10 5.60 6.98 3.41
C PRO A 10 6.09 7.95 2.33
N THR A 11 6.99 7.49 1.45
CA THR A 11 7.47 8.25 0.28
C THR A 11 7.35 7.42 -1.00
N PRO A 12 7.28 8.07 -2.18
CA PRO A 12 7.27 7.38 -3.47
C PRO A 12 8.42 6.38 -3.62
N GLU A 13 9.63 6.75 -3.21
CA GLU A 13 10.84 5.93 -3.37
C GLU A 13 10.77 4.66 -2.52
N ARG A 14 10.21 4.76 -1.30
CA ARG A 14 10.03 3.60 -0.41
C ARG A 14 9.01 2.61 -0.97
N PHE A 15 7.88 3.11 -1.49
CA PHE A 15 6.92 2.27 -2.18
C PHE A 15 7.52 1.62 -3.42
N ALA A 16 8.23 2.38 -4.26
CA ALA A 16 8.86 1.89 -5.47
C ALA A 16 9.88 0.77 -5.19
N ALA A 17 10.75 0.96 -4.20
CA ALA A 17 11.76 -0.03 -3.82
C ALA A 17 11.12 -1.34 -3.35
N TYR A 18 10.15 -1.24 -2.43
CA TYR A 18 9.45 -2.42 -1.92
C TYR A 18 8.65 -3.14 -3.01
N LEU A 19 7.89 -2.41 -3.82
CA LEU A 19 7.07 -3.00 -4.88
C LEU A 19 7.93 -3.67 -5.96
N THR A 20 9.12 -3.12 -6.23
CA THR A 20 10.06 -3.75 -7.18
C THR A 20 10.48 -5.14 -6.73
N GLU A 21 10.80 -5.29 -5.44
CA GLU A 21 11.14 -6.58 -4.84
C GLU A 21 9.90 -7.50 -4.78
N ALA A 22 8.81 -7.01 -4.21
CA ALA A 22 7.61 -7.80 -3.95
C ALA A 22 6.93 -8.33 -5.23
N MET A 23 6.95 -7.55 -6.31
CA MET A 23 6.32 -7.91 -7.58
C MET A 23 7.30 -8.57 -8.57
N ASN A 24 8.60 -8.63 -8.24
CA ASN A 24 9.66 -9.12 -9.13
C ASN A 24 9.61 -8.45 -10.53
N GLN A 25 9.32 -7.15 -10.54
CA GLN A 25 9.21 -6.30 -11.74
C GLN A 25 9.68 -4.90 -11.39
N THR A 26 10.31 -4.16 -12.31
CA THR A 26 10.67 -2.76 -12.06
C THR A 26 9.42 -1.93 -11.79
N VAL A 27 9.37 -1.29 -10.62
CA VAL A 27 8.31 -0.35 -10.24
C VAL A 27 8.90 1.04 -9.99
N LEU A 28 8.35 2.04 -10.65
CA LEU A 28 8.59 3.46 -10.37
C LEU A 28 7.32 4.06 -9.79
N VAL A 29 7.45 4.94 -8.79
CA VAL A 29 6.33 5.74 -8.27
C VAL A 29 6.69 7.20 -8.52
N ASN A 30 6.00 7.83 -9.48
CA ASN A 30 6.28 9.19 -9.92
C ASN A 30 5.71 10.23 -8.96
N ALA A 31 4.56 9.92 -8.36
CA ALA A 31 3.92 10.75 -7.37
C ALA A 31 3.09 9.88 -6.41
N GLN A 32 2.84 10.44 -5.23
CA GLN A 32 1.89 9.87 -4.27
C GLN A 32 0.95 10.97 -3.78
N ARG A 33 -0.30 10.59 -3.52
CA ARG A 33 -1.30 11.48 -2.92
C ARG A 33 -2.09 10.74 -1.85
N ARG A 34 -2.15 11.31 -0.65
CA ARG A 34 -3.02 10.79 0.41
C ARG A 34 -4.49 11.16 0.11
N VAL A 35 -5.39 10.18 0.17
CA VAL A 35 -6.81 10.34 -0.19
C VAL A 35 -7.80 10.09 0.94
N ALA A 36 -7.36 9.51 2.06
CA ALA A 36 -8.19 9.37 3.26
C ALA A 36 -7.42 9.82 4.52
N MET A 37 -8.10 10.61 5.35
CA MET A 37 -7.61 11.21 6.60
C MET A 37 -8.37 10.66 7.83
N GLY A 38 -8.77 9.38 7.79
CA GLY A 38 -9.37 8.70 8.94
C GLY A 38 -8.32 8.38 10.01
N GLN A 39 -8.74 8.21 11.26
CA GLN A 39 -7.83 7.92 12.39
C GLN A 39 -7.22 6.51 12.37
N SER A 40 -7.79 5.56 11.60
CA SER A 40 -7.38 4.14 11.62
C SER A 40 -6.52 3.71 10.43
N ARG A 41 -6.50 4.47 9.33
CA ARG A 41 -5.82 4.07 8.09
C ARG A 41 -5.54 5.26 7.18
N ALA A 42 -4.36 5.25 6.57
CA ALA A 42 -3.96 6.20 5.54
C ALA A 42 -4.02 5.50 4.17
N MET A 43 -4.83 6.06 3.27
CA MET A 43 -4.90 5.60 1.88
C MET A 43 -4.07 6.53 1.00
N TYR A 44 -3.17 5.97 0.20
CA TYR A 44 -2.37 6.68 -0.78
C TYR A 44 -2.71 6.17 -2.18
N LEU A 45 -2.97 7.08 -3.10
CA LEU A 45 -2.89 6.82 -4.53
C LEU A 45 -1.45 6.99 -4.98
N LEU A 46 -0.95 6.04 -5.74
CA LEU A 46 0.40 6.01 -6.28
C LEU A 46 0.31 6.07 -7.81
N ASP A 47 0.89 7.11 -8.40
CA ASP A 47 1.05 7.21 -9.85
C ASP A 47 2.29 6.39 -10.23
N ALA A 48 2.09 5.15 -10.67
CA ALA A 48 3.15 4.16 -10.81
C ALA A 48 3.40 3.75 -12.27
N VAL A 49 4.61 3.25 -12.53
CA VAL A 49 4.97 2.51 -13.75
C VAL A 49 5.47 1.15 -13.34
N VAL A 50 4.74 0.09 -13.71
CA VAL A 50 5.08 -1.30 -13.37
C VAL A 50 5.44 -2.04 -14.66
N GLY A 51 6.67 -2.55 -14.75
CA GLY A 51 7.13 -3.24 -15.96
C GLY A 51 7.07 -2.39 -17.23
N GLY A 52 7.13 -1.05 -17.10
CA GLY A 52 7.00 -0.10 -18.21
C GLY A 52 5.57 0.35 -18.54
N VAL A 53 4.55 -0.16 -17.82
CA VAL A 53 3.15 0.24 -18.01
C VAL A 53 2.72 1.21 -16.92
N ALA A 54 2.23 2.38 -17.31
CA ALA A 54 1.69 3.36 -16.36
C ALA A 54 0.34 2.89 -15.81
N GLN A 55 0.19 2.95 -14.48
CA GLN A 55 -1.04 2.59 -13.79
C GLN A 55 -1.14 3.26 -12.42
N THR A 56 -2.36 3.42 -11.92
CA THR A 56 -2.62 3.90 -10.56
C THR A 56 -2.66 2.70 -9.62
N LEU A 57 -1.98 2.80 -8.48
CA LEU A 57 -2.07 1.82 -7.40
C LEU A 57 -2.62 2.47 -6.13
N VAL A 58 -3.18 1.65 -5.25
CA VAL A 58 -3.67 2.10 -3.94
C VAL A 58 -2.83 1.45 -2.86
N ALA A 59 -2.08 2.23 -2.09
CA ALA A 59 -1.43 1.76 -0.87
C ALA A 59 -2.27 2.10 0.36
N ARG A 60 -2.62 1.08 1.14
CA ARG A 60 -3.29 1.23 2.42
C ARG A 60 -2.30 0.98 3.55
N VAL A 61 -1.93 2.05 4.24
CA VAL A 61 -1.02 2.02 5.38
C VAL A 61 -1.84 2.02 6.67
N GLU A 62 -1.57 1.04 7.54
CA GLU A 62 -2.16 1.00 8.87
C GLU A 62 -1.76 2.23 9.68
N GLN A 63 -2.65 2.72 10.53
CA GLN A 63 -2.31 3.73 11.53
C GLN A 63 -2.56 3.11 12.90
N SER A 64 -1.49 3.01 13.70
CA SER A 64 -1.52 2.42 15.03
C SER A 64 -2.70 2.96 15.86
N GLY A 65 -3.63 2.09 16.18
CA GLY A 65 -4.80 2.38 17.01
C GLY A 65 -5.31 1.08 17.64
N LEU A 66 -5.90 1.18 18.84
CA LEU A 66 -6.40 0.06 19.67
C LEU A 66 -7.43 -0.85 18.96
N LEU A 67 -7.92 -0.44 17.78
CA LEU A 67 -9.01 -1.04 17.00
C LEU A 67 -8.66 -1.13 15.50
N GLY A 68 -7.38 -1.17 15.15
CA GLY A 68 -6.94 -1.37 13.77
C GLY A 68 -7.43 -2.72 13.25
N SER A 69 -8.05 -2.74 12.07
CA SER A 69 -8.29 -3.99 11.33
C SER A 69 -6.93 -4.63 11.07
N ASP A 70 -6.71 -5.82 11.62
CA ASP A 70 -5.47 -6.55 11.44
C ASP A 70 -5.32 -6.94 9.96
N SER A 71 -4.43 -6.29 9.22
CA SER A 71 -4.18 -6.60 7.81
C SER A 71 -3.79 -8.06 7.60
N THR A 72 -3.29 -8.75 8.65
CA THR A 72 -2.98 -10.18 8.58
C THR A 72 -4.21 -11.05 8.36
N LEU A 73 -5.41 -10.57 8.73
CA LEU A 73 -6.69 -11.23 8.43
C LEU A 73 -7.34 -10.66 7.16
N GLU A 74 -7.25 -9.35 6.92
CA GLU A 74 -7.90 -8.71 5.77
C GLU A 74 -7.30 -9.18 4.43
N VAL A 75 -5.96 -9.24 4.35
CA VAL A 75 -5.26 -9.57 3.09
C VAL A 75 -5.59 -10.99 2.61
N PRO A 76 -5.49 -12.06 3.43
CA PRO A 76 -5.86 -13.40 2.97
C PRO A 76 -7.32 -13.53 2.53
N VAL A 77 -8.23 -12.83 3.21
CA VAL A 77 -9.66 -12.82 2.86
C VAL A 77 -9.86 -12.14 1.51
N MET A 78 -9.28 -10.95 1.30
CA MET A 78 -9.36 -10.24 0.02
C MET A 78 -8.79 -11.06 -1.13
N GLN A 79 -7.62 -11.68 -0.93
CA GLN A 79 -7.01 -12.56 -1.92
C GLN A 79 -7.89 -13.78 -2.23
N ALA A 80 -8.54 -14.38 -1.22
CA ALA A 80 -9.44 -15.50 -1.42
C ALA A 80 -10.70 -15.09 -2.21
N LEU A 81 -11.28 -13.93 -1.89
CA LEU A 81 -12.43 -13.39 -2.62
C LEU A 81 -12.09 -13.07 -4.08
N PHE A 82 -10.92 -12.46 -4.34
CA PHE A 82 -10.45 -12.19 -5.69
C PHE A 82 -10.28 -13.48 -6.50
N ARG A 83 -9.60 -14.49 -5.93
CA ARG A 83 -9.43 -15.81 -6.58
C ARG A 83 -10.75 -16.54 -6.82
N ALA A 84 -11.78 -16.27 -6.02
CA ALA A 84 -13.11 -16.81 -6.20
C ALA A 84 -13.97 -16.01 -7.21
N GLY A 85 -13.43 -14.97 -7.85
CA GLY A 85 -14.10 -14.17 -8.87
C GLY A 85 -15.08 -13.13 -8.33
N TYR A 86 -15.02 -12.82 -7.03
CA TYR A 86 -15.80 -11.71 -6.46
C TYR A 86 -15.20 -10.35 -6.86
N PRO A 87 -16.03 -9.31 -7.01
CA PRO A 87 -15.59 -7.98 -7.41
C PRO A 87 -14.91 -7.24 -6.24
N VAL A 88 -13.68 -7.64 -5.94
CA VAL A 88 -12.80 -6.98 -4.97
C VAL A 88 -11.50 -6.60 -5.66
N ALA A 89 -10.83 -5.55 -5.17
CA ALA A 89 -9.54 -5.17 -5.70
C ALA A 89 -8.49 -6.28 -5.47
N GLU A 90 -7.63 -6.50 -6.46
CA GLU A 90 -6.51 -7.42 -6.35
C GLU A 90 -5.47 -6.87 -5.37
N ILE A 91 -5.03 -7.70 -4.41
CA ILE A 91 -3.86 -7.38 -3.58
C ILE A 91 -2.60 -7.75 -4.38
N LEU A 92 -1.81 -6.74 -4.73
CA LEU A 92 -0.58 -6.90 -5.50
C LEU A 92 0.64 -7.18 -4.61
N ALA A 93 0.66 -6.61 -3.41
CA ALA A 93 1.77 -6.78 -2.45
C ALA A 93 1.30 -6.53 -1.01
N TYR A 94 1.94 -7.18 -0.04
CA TYR A 94 1.63 -7.03 1.39
C TYR A 94 2.89 -7.02 2.26
N GLU A 95 3.10 -5.91 2.99
CA GLU A 95 4.22 -5.69 3.90
C GLU A 95 3.69 -5.68 5.35
N PRO A 96 3.81 -6.79 6.10
CA PRO A 96 3.18 -6.92 7.42
C PRO A 96 4.01 -6.33 8.56
N THR A 97 5.25 -5.93 8.34
CA THR A 97 6.22 -5.64 9.41
C THR A 97 6.30 -4.17 9.77
N GLY A 98 5.94 -3.27 8.84
CA GLY A 98 6.13 -1.84 8.98
C GLY A 98 7.57 -1.37 8.80
N SER A 99 8.46 -2.24 8.32
CA SER A 99 9.88 -1.91 8.13
C SER A 99 10.11 -0.93 6.98
N VAL A 100 9.17 -0.81 6.04
CA VAL A 100 9.33 0.04 4.84
C VAL A 100 8.83 1.46 5.09
N VAL A 101 7.62 1.61 5.64
CA VAL A 101 6.95 2.92 5.83
C VAL A 101 6.51 3.19 7.27
N GLY A 102 7.10 2.49 8.24
CA GLY A 102 6.88 2.68 9.67
C GLY A 102 5.62 2.00 10.20
N GLN A 103 4.76 1.50 9.32
CA GLN A 103 3.53 0.77 9.64
C GLN A 103 3.26 -0.29 8.57
N PRO A 104 2.61 -1.42 8.92
CA PRO A 104 2.18 -2.40 7.94
C PRO A 104 1.32 -1.77 6.85
N PHE A 105 1.42 -2.30 5.64
CA PHE A 105 0.60 -1.84 4.52
C PHE A 105 0.41 -2.92 3.46
N PHE A 106 -0.63 -2.75 2.64
CA PHE A 106 -0.79 -3.53 1.42
C PHE A 106 -1.08 -2.61 0.24
N VAL A 107 -0.73 -3.07 -0.96
CA VAL A 107 -0.97 -2.37 -2.22
C VAL A 107 -1.96 -3.15 -3.06
N MET A 108 -2.89 -2.42 -3.67
CA MET A 108 -3.96 -2.94 -4.49
C MET A 108 -3.94 -2.33 -5.88
N ALA A 109 -4.45 -3.07 -6.86
CA ALA A 109 -4.85 -2.51 -8.13
C ALA A 109 -5.93 -1.43 -7.92
N PHE A 110 -5.82 -0.32 -8.64
CA PHE A 110 -6.88 0.66 -8.71
C PHE A 110 -7.86 0.28 -9.82
N ASP A 111 -9.14 0.17 -9.47
CA ASP A 111 -10.23 0.02 -10.42
C ASP A 111 -11.01 1.34 -10.44
N GLU A 112 -11.21 1.92 -11.62
CA GLU A 112 -11.93 3.19 -11.79
C GLU A 112 -13.44 3.04 -11.54
N GLY A 113 -13.96 1.81 -11.54
CA GLY A 113 -15.38 1.51 -11.37
C GLY A 113 -16.22 1.75 -12.62
#